data_AF-A0A178DX78-F1
#
_entry.id   AF-A0A178DX78-F1
#
_cell.length_a   1.000
_cell.length_b   1.000
_cell.length_c   1.000
_cell.angle_alpha   90.00
_cell.angle_beta   90.00
_cell.angle_gamma   90.00
#
_symmetry.space_group_name_H-M   'P 1'
#
loop_
_entity.id
_entity.type
_entity.pdbx_description
1 polymer ?
#
loop_
_entity_poly.entity_id
_entity_poly.type
_entity_poly.pdbx_seq_one_letter_code
_entity_poly.pdbx_strand_id
1 'polypeptide(L)'
;FGKAIAIICDFEKLEEVEIKFARECIVDGWHRSIAETVNFRVEVLELLFTSVAQAEKVKSITIKNLQDHMEERVFESRDFKTVRGRLTQLHLQIATEHDDEAPEYNIDKLACHEGFGHGLPEYWLKPLLNQLTHLTLFGLTCTWGIWPFVDLRNIGTLPRLKSLSLGKFAIAHDWQVDWIVSHAYTLEELILDDCPIVTALHLLEDQTIPNFPDLPVANKG
;
A
#
# COMPACT_ATOMS: atom_id res chain seq x y z
N PHE A 1 9.26 21.70 -7.03
CA PHE A 1 8.14 20.84 -6.62
C PHE A 1 7.35 21.46 -5.47
N GLY A 2 7.97 21.87 -4.36
CA GLY A 2 7.23 22.38 -3.19
C GLY A 2 6.23 23.52 -3.46
N LYS A 3 6.57 24.50 -4.30
CA LYS A 3 5.63 25.57 -4.69
C LYS A 3 4.39 25.06 -5.44
N ALA A 4 4.54 24.02 -6.27
CA ALA A 4 3.42 23.45 -7.02
C ALA A 4 2.48 22.64 -6.11
N ILE A 5 3.03 21.98 -5.09
CA ILE A 5 2.25 21.29 -4.07
C ILE A 5 1.53 22.31 -3.18
N ALA A 6 2.23 23.39 -2.79
CA ALA A 6 1.68 24.43 -1.92
C ALA A 6 0.38 25.05 -2.46
N ILE A 7 0.28 25.27 -3.77
CA ILE A 7 -0.90 25.89 -4.40
C ILE A 7 -2.10 24.95 -4.54
N ILE A 8 -2.00 23.67 -4.14
CA ILE A 8 -3.14 22.72 -4.18
C ILE A 8 -4.35 23.27 -3.42
N CYS A 9 -4.12 23.98 -2.31
CA CYS A 9 -5.19 24.59 -1.51
C CYS A 9 -5.95 25.70 -2.23
N ASP A 10 -5.37 26.28 -3.28
CA ASP A 10 -5.98 27.39 -4.02
C ASP A 10 -7.04 26.91 -5.04
N PHE A 11 -7.10 25.59 -5.30
CA PHE A 11 -8.07 25.01 -6.22
C PHE A 11 -9.40 24.67 -5.52
N GLU A 12 -10.33 25.62 -5.52
CA GLU A 12 -11.62 25.52 -4.82
C GLU A 12 -12.53 24.35 -5.24
N LYS A 13 -12.28 23.73 -6.40
CA LYS A 13 -13.08 22.62 -6.96
C LYS A 13 -12.31 21.30 -7.04
N LEU A 14 -11.12 21.24 -6.43
CA LEU A 14 -10.29 20.05 -6.49
C LEU A 14 -10.89 18.93 -5.64
N GLU A 15 -11.18 17.79 -6.27
CA GLU A 15 -11.73 16.60 -5.60
C GLU A 15 -10.75 15.42 -5.58
N GLU A 16 -9.75 15.44 -6.44
CA GLU A 16 -8.81 14.34 -6.66
C GLU A 16 -7.39 14.87 -6.76
N VAL A 17 -6.44 14.17 -6.13
CA VAL A 17 -5.03 14.52 -6.17
C VAL A 17 -4.21 13.28 -6.48
N GLU A 18 -3.34 13.38 -7.48
CA GLU A 18 -2.36 12.35 -7.82
C GLU A 18 -0.93 12.88 -7.63
N ILE A 19 -0.09 12.08 -6.96
CA ILE A 19 1.35 12.27 -6.94
C ILE A 19 2.05 10.98 -7.39
N LYS A 20 3.18 11.11 -8.08
CA LYS A 20 4.02 9.99 -8.51
C LYS A 20 5.47 10.25 -8.13
N PHE A 21 6.01 9.35 -7.32
CA PHE A 21 7.43 9.29 -7.01
C PHE A 21 8.21 8.54 -8.09
N ALA A 22 9.54 8.63 -8.07
CA ALA A 22 10.42 7.75 -8.82
C ALA A 22 10.11 6.28 -8.50
N ARG A 23 10.42 5.38 -9.44
CA ARG A 23 10.19 3.94 -9.24
C ARG A 23 11.16 3.37 -8.22
N GLU A 24 12.39 3.87 -8.24
CA GLU A 24 13.50 3.44 -7.41
C GLU A 24 13.40 4.07 -6.02
N CYS A 25 13.52 3.24 -4.98
CA CYS A 25 13.59 3.66 -3.59
C CYS A 25 14.58 2.78 -2.82
N ILE A 26 15.23 3.34 -1.81
CA ILE A 26 16.19 2.65 -0.94
C ILE A 26 16.04 3.19 0.49
N VAL A 27 16.16 2.33 1.50
CA VAL A 27 16.19 2.75 2.91
C VAL A 27 17.63 2.90 3.39
N ASP A 28 18.48 1.91 3.11
CA ASP A 28 19.90 1.94 3.44
C ASP A 28 20.71 1.45 2.23
N GLY A 29 21.66 2.26 1.77
CA GLY A 29 22.29 2.06 0.48
C GLY A 29 23.58 2.85 0.31
N TRP A 30 24.68 2.28 0.80
CA TRP A 30 26.01 2.87 0.71
C TRP A 30 26.53 3.03 -0.74
N HIS A 31 25.88 2.40 -1.73
CA HIS A 31 26.43 2.22 -3.09
C HIS A 31 25.54 2.64 -4.26
N ARG A 32 24.30 3.12 -4.04
CA ARG A 32 23.41 3.57 -5.13
C ARG A 32 23.01 5.03 -4.96
N SER A 33 23.32 5.86 -5.95
CA SER A 33 22.74 7.19 -6.06
C SER A 33 21.28 7.07 -6.51
N ILE A 34 20.35 7.19 -5.58
CA ILE A 34 18.93 7.28 -5.91
C ILE A 34 18.49 8.75 -5.99
N ALA A 35 17.51 9.03 -6.86
CA ALA A 35 17.01 10.39 -7.07
C ALA A 35 16.19 10.91 -5.88
N GLU A 36 15.51 10.01 -5.15
CA GLU A 36 14.53 10.35 -4.11
C GLU A 36 14.76 9.53 -2.85
N THR A 37 15.48 10.09 -1.88
CA THR A 37 15.68 9.45 -0.56
C THR A 37 14.39 9.31 0.23
N VAL A 38 14.40 8.47 1.28
CA VAL A 38 13.28 8.37 2.24
C VAL A 38 12.90 9.75 2.77
N ASN A 39 13.87 10.53 3.25
CA ASN A 39 13.62 11.88 3.77
C ASN A 39 12.97 12.80 2.72
N PHE A 40 13.43 12.75 1.47
CA PHE A 40 12.82 13.53 0.39
C PHE A 40 11.35 13.15 0.18
N ARG A 41 11.05 11.84 0.13
CA ARG A 41 9.68 11.34 -0.04
C ARG A 41 8.79 11.74 1.13
N VAL A 42 9.30 11.66 2.35
CA VAL A 42 8.62 12.09 3.57
C VAL A 42 8.30 13.59 3.51
N GLU A 43 9.28 14.44 3.22
CA GLU A 43 9.07 15.89 3.13
C GLU A 43 8.03 16.26 2.06
N VAL A 44 8.04 15.56 0.92
CA VAL A 44 7.06 15.75 -0.15
C VAL A 44 5.66 15.31 0.30
N LEU A 45 5.52 14.19 1.00
CA LEU A 45 4.24 13.71 1.52
C LEU A 45 3.70 14.64 2.61
N GLU A 46 4.53 15.09 3.54
CA GLU A 46 4.11 16.06 4.57
C GLU A 46 3.59 17.35 3.93
N LEU A 47 4.34 17.90 2.98
CA LEU A 47 3.90 19.09 2.24
C LEU A 47 2.60 18.85 1.47
N LEU A 48 2.47 17.68 0.84
CA LEU A 48 1.24 17.28 0.15
C LEU A 48 0.06 17.26 1.11
N PHE A 49 0.18 16.58 2.25
CA PHE A 49 -0.93 16.49 3.20
C PHE A 49 -1.25 17.83 3.84
N THR A 50 -0.27 18.69 4.13
CA THR A 50 -0.52 20.05 4.62
C THR A 50 -1.33 20.89 3.62
N SER A 51 -1.01 20.81 2.33
CA SER A 51 -1.76 21.53 1.30
C SER A 51 -3.14 20.90 1.04
N VAL A 52 -3.21 19.57 0.96
CA VAL A 52 -4.48 18.87 0.73
C VAL A 52 -5.40 19.03 1.94
N ALA A 53 -4.90 19.09 3.17
CA ALA A 53 -5.72 19.28 4.37
C ALA A 53 -6.62 20.53 4.27
N GLN A 54 -6.14 21.59 3.61
CA GLN A 54 -6.86 22.83 3.34
C GLN A 54 -7.81 22.74 2.13
N ALA A 55 -7.57 21.81 1.20
CA ALA A 55 -8.46 21.51 0.08
C ALA A 55 -9.57 20.53 0.52
N GLU A 56 -10.57 21.05 1.26
CA GLU A 56 -11.61 20.26 1.94
C GLU A 56 -12.46 19.35 1.02
N LYS A 57 -12.52 19.66 -0.27
CA LYS A 57 -13.29 18.88 -1.26
C LYS A 57 -12.56 17.65 -1.78
N VAL A 58 -11.25 17.53 -1.51
CA VAL A 58 -10.47 16.37 -1.94
C VAL A 58 -10.93 15.12 -1.19
N LYS A 59 -11.41 14.14 -1.95
CA LYS A 59 -11.91 12.84 -1.48
C LYS A 59 -11.20 11.65 -2.12
N SER A 60 -10.40 11.89 -3.16
CA SER A 60 -9.58 10.88 -3.82
C SER A 60 -8.10 11.24 -3.74
N ILE A 61 -7.29 10.27 -3.33
CA ILE A 61 -5.84 10.36 -3.40
C ILE A 61 -5.29 9.17 -4.17
N THR A 62 -4.42 9.48 -5.13
CA THR A 62 -3.56 8.52 -5.82
C THR A 62 -2.10 8.79 -5.48
N ILE A 63 -1.41 7.79 -4.93
CA ILE A 63 0.03 7.85 -4.70
C ILE A 63 0.68 6.72 -5.49
N LYS A 64 1.41 7.10 -6.53
CA LYS A 64 2.19 6.17 -7.34
C LYS A 64 3.62 6.08 -6.82
N ASN A 65 4.08 4.84 -6.69
CA ASN A 65 5.39 4.48 -6.16
C ASN A 65 5.59 4.93 -4.70
N LEU A 66 4.55 4.81 -3.87
CA LEU A 66 4.67 4.97 -2.41
C LEU A 66 5.70 3.97 -1.90
N GLN A 67 6.75 4.42 -1.21
CA GLN A 67 7.73 3.49 -0.65
C GLN A 67 7.07 2.65 0.45
N ASP A 68 7.34 1.35 0.47
CA ASP A 68 6.79 0.44 1.50
C ASP A 68 7.25 0.84 2.90
N HIS A 69 8.52 1.23 3.04
CA HIS A 69 9.07 1.81 4.26
C HIS A 69 8.93 3.33 4.30
N MET A 70 8.25 3.84 5.33
CA MET A 70 7.97 5.26 5.54
C MET A 70 8.06 5.60 7.03
N GLU A 71 8.60 6.77 7.36
CA GLU A 71 8.66 7.24 8.75
C GLU A 71 7.24 7.41 9.34
N GLU A 72 7.01 6.87 10.55
CA GLU A 72 5.70 6.92 11.24
C GLU A 72 5.14 8.35 11.37
N ARG A 73 6.01 9.36 11.49
CA ARG A 73 5.61 10.77 11.65
C ARG A 73 4.68 11.26 10.54
N VAL A 74 4.79 10.72 9.32
CA VAL A 74 3.88 11.05 8.21
C VAL A 74 2.45 10.67 8.57
N PHE A 75 2.27 9.44 9.08
CA PHE A 75 0.98 8.88 9.45
C PHE A 75 0.41 9.44 10.75
N GLU A 76 1.29 9.92 11.63
CA GLU A 76 0.89 10.54 12.88
C GLU A 76 0.49 12.01 12.75
N SER A 77 0.90 12.66 11.65
CA SER A 77 0.62 14.07 11.41
C SER A 77 -0.88 14.38 11.41
N ARG A 78 -1.23 15.57 11.95
CA ARG A 78 -2.62 16.04 11.99
C ARG A 78 -3.19 16.18 10.58
N ASP A 79 -2.38 16.64 9.64
CA ASP A 79 -2.79 16.90 8.27
C ASP A 79 -3.12 15.59 7.54
N PHE A 80 -2.25 14.57 7.64
CA PHE A 80 -2.55 13.24 7.10
C PHE A 80 -3.86 12.67 7.66
N LYS A 81 -4.03 12.69 8.99
CA LYS A 81 -5.24 12.19 9.65
C LYS A 81 -6.50 12.96 9.18
N THR A 82 -6.38 14.26 8.98
CA THR A 82 -7.47 15.14 8.49
C THR A 82 -7.85 14.79 7.05
N VAL A 83 -6.87 14.62 6.16
CA VAL A 83 -7.09 14.24 4.77
C VAL A 83 -7.69 12.84 4.70
N ARG A 84 -7.07 11.86 5.37
CA ARG A 84 -7.54 10.47 5.44
C ARG A 84 -8.99 10.41 5.93
N GLY A 85 -9.35 11.15 6.97
CA GLY A 85 -10.68 11.12 7.57
C GLY A 85 -11.85 11.41 6.61
N ARG A 86 -11.59 11.97 5.42
CA ARG A 86 -12.62 12.27 4.41
C ARG A 86 -12.45 11.54 3.09
N LEU A 87 -11.39 10.75 2.91
CA LEU A 87 -11.17 10.02 1.66
C LEU A 87 -12.25 8.98 1.43
N THR A 88 -12.85 8.97 0.25
CA THR A 88 -13.75 7.92 -0.22
C THR A 88 -13.12 7.06 -1.31
N GLN A 89 -11.97 7.49 -1.85
CA GLN A 89 -11.21 6.76 -2.85
C GLN A 89 -9.73 6.79 -2.49
N LEU A 90 -9.09 5.62 -2.54
CA LEU A 90 -7.67 5.47 -2.23
C LEU A 90 -7.01 4.58 -3.29
N HIS A 91 -5.97 5.11 -3.93
CA HIS A 91 -5.22 4.39 -4.95
C HIS A 91 -3.74 4.42 -4.63
N LEU A 92 -3.18 3.27 -4.27
CA LEU A 92 -1.79 3.12 -3.89
C LEU A 92 -1.09 2.15 -4.84
N GLN A 93 -0.01 2.62 -5.45
CA GLN A 93 0.99 1.76 -6.05
C GLN A 93 2.24 1.79 -5.17
N ILE A 94 2.56 0.64 -4.55
CA ILE A 94 3.59 0.50 -3.54
C ILE A 94 4.89 0.03 -4.19
N ALA A 95 5.97 0.76 -3.96
CA ALA A 95 7.33 0.45 -4.36
C ALA A 95 8.09 -0.17 -3.19
N THR A 96 8.70 -1.32 -3.43
CA THR A 96 9.64 -1.93 -2.49
C THR A 96 11.06 -1.67 -2.95
N GLU A 97 11.99 -1.63 -1.99
CA GLU A 97 13.40 -1.55 -2.30
C GLU A 97 13.82 -2.73 -3.19
N HIS A 98 14.58 -2.44 -4.24
CA HIS A 98 15.09 -3.44 -5.16
C HIS A 98 16.59 -3.24 -5.40
N ASP A 99 17.36 -4.22 -5.00
CA ASP A 99 18.76 -4.37 -5.34
C ASP A 99 18.91 -5.29 -6.56
N ASP A 100 19.20 -4.70 -7.72
CA ASP A 100 19.51 -5.45 -8.93
C ASP A 100 20.83 -6.25 -8.85
N GLU A 101 21.75 -5.89 -7.96
CA GLU A 101 23.05 -6.58 -7.85
C GLU A 101 22.92 -7.89 -7.06
N ALA A 102 21.96 -7.95 -6.13
CA ALA A 102 21.71 -9.12 -5.31
C ALA A 102 20.19 -9.31 -5.08
N PRO A 103 19.42 -9.57 -6.16
CA PRO A 103 17.96 -9.60 -6.13
C PRO A 103 17.38 -10.65 -5.18
N GLU A 104 18.14 -11.71 -4.91
CA GLU A 104 17.81 -12.79 -3.99
C GLU A 104 17.61 -12.32 -2.53
N TYR A 105 18.25 -11.21 -2.12
CA TYR A 105 18.14 -10.70 -0.75
C TYR A 105 16.99 -9.69 -0.58
N ASN A 106 16.41 -9.19 -1.67
CA ASN A 106 15.36 -8.17 -1.59
C ASN A 106 14.12 -8.67 -0.84
N ILE A 107 13.85 -9.96 -0.94
CA ILE A 107 12.68 -10.61 -0.34
C ILE A 107 12.75 -10.65 1.19
N ASP A 108 13.94 -10.52 1.78
CA ASP A 108 14.16 -10.58 3.23
C ASP A 108 14.42 -9.21 3.86
N LYS A 109 14.52 -8.15 3.04
CA LYS A 109 14.70 -6.79 3.55
C LYS A 109 13.48 -6.36 4.33
N LEU A 110 13.66 -6.01 5.61
CA LEU A 110 12.58 -5.55 6.50
C LEU A 110 11.78 -4.38 5.88
N ALA A 111 12.47 -3.47 5.19
CA ALA A 111 11.89 -2.34 4.48
C ALA A 111 10.92 -2.70 3.34
N CYS A 112 10.89 -3.96 2.90
CA CYS A 112 9.95 -4.48 1.91
C CYS A 112 8.68 -5.10 2.53
N HIS A 113 8.62 -5.21 3.86
CA HIS A 113 7.53 -5.84 4.60
C HIS A 113 6.78 -4.88 5.53
N GLU A 114 7.42 -3.80 5.98
CA GLU A 114 6.86 -2.91 7.00
C GLU A 114 5.58 -2.21 6.54
N GLY A 115 5.54 -1.74 5.29
CA GLY A 115 4.36 -1.08 4.74
C GLY A 115 3.22 -2.07 4.58
N PHE A 116 3.43 -3.18 3.87
CA PHE A 116 2.41 -4.22 3.69
C PHE A 116 1.92 -4.82 5.02
N GLY A 117 2.83 -5.13 5.94
CA GLY A 117 2.52 -5.82 7.19
C GLY A 117 1.91 -4.91 8.26
N HIS A 118 2.21 -3.61 8.24
CA HIS A 118 1.75 -2.67 9.28
C HIS A 118 1.18 -1.37 8.72
N GLY A 119 1.96 -0.64 7.91
CA GLY A 119 1.58 0.71 7.49
C GLY A 119 0.28 0.77 6.68
N LEU A 120 0.11 -0.14 5.72
CA LEU A 120 -1.05 -0.27 4.85
C LEU A 120 -2.30 -0.67 5.66
N PRO A 121 -2.31 -1.74 6.47
CA PRO A 121 -3.44 -2.06 7.34
C PRO A 121 -3.80 -0.95 8.34
N GLU A 122 -2.83 -0.49 9.14
CA GLU A 122 -3.11 0.37 10.32
C GLU A 122 -3.35 1.83 9.95
N TYR A 123 -2.51 2.40 9.07
CA TYR A 123 -2.56 3.83 8.81
C TYR A 123 -3.42 4.18 7.61
N TRP A 124 -3.54 3.30 6.62
CA TRP A 124 -4.31 3.56 5.40
C TRP A 124 -5.71 2.95 5.44
N LEU A 125 -5.84 1.63 5.67
CA LEU A 125 -7.08 0.91 5.39
C LEU A 125 -8.07 0.88 6.56
N LYS A 126 -7.65 0.45 7.76
CA LYS A 126 -8.51 0.40 8.96
C LYS A 126 -9.26 1.72 9.25
N PRO A 127 -8.63 2.90 9.13
CA PRO A 127 -9.30 4.17 9.39
C PRO A 127 -10.37 4.54 8.35
N LEU A 128 -10.32 3.94 7.16
CA LEU A 128 -11.22 4.22 6.04
C LEU A 128 -12.36 3.19 5.91
N LEU A 129 -12.42 2.22 6.82
CA LEU A 129 -13.27 1.03 6.72
C LEU A 129 -14.71 1.37 6.33
N ASN A 130 -15.32 2.35 6.99
CA ASN A 130 -16.74 2.67 6.84
C ASN A 130 -17.08 3.62 5.69
N GLN A 131 -16.10 4.10 4.92
CA GLN A 131 -16.32 5.17 3.92
C GLN A 131 -15.71 4.92 2.55
N LEU A 132 -14.76 3.97 2.45
CA LEU A 132 -14.09 3.70 1.19
C LEU A 132 -15.07 3.10 0.16
N THR A 133 -15.08 3.69 -1.03
CA THR A 133 -15.89 3.26 -2.18
C THR A 133 -15.03 2.74 -3.32
N HIS A 134 -13.80 3.24 -3.46
CA HIS A 134 -12.85 2.78 -4.47
C HIS A 134 -11.51 2.51 -3.80
N LEU A 135 -10.97 1.31 -4.04
CA LEU A 135 -9.67 0.91 -3.53
C LEU A 135 -8.84 0.33 -4.67
N THR A 136 -7.65 0.89 -4.89
CA THR A 136 -6.62 0.29 -5.74
C THR A 136 -5.37 0.03 -4.93
N LEU A 137 -4.90 -1.22 -4.94
CA LEU A 137 -3.62 -1.62 -4.34
C LEU A 137 -2.79 -2.35 -5.39
N PHE A 138 -1.61 -1.82 -5.69
CA PHE A 138 -0.74 -2.36 -6.73
C PHE A 138 0.70 -2.50 -6.23
N GLY A 139 1.28 -3.69 -6.33
CA GLY A 139 2.73 -3.87 -6.10
C GLY A 139 3.53 -3.46 -7.35
N LEU A 140 4.40 -2.45 -7.25
CA LEU A 140 5.17 -1.97 -8.41
C LEU A 140 6.24 -2.97 -8.85
N THR A 141 7.11 -3.32 -7.90
CA THR A 141 8.31 -4.11 -8.11
C THR A 141 8.14 -5.56 -7.66
N CYS A 142 7.26 -5.82 -6.70
CA CYS A 142 7.02 -7.16 -6.15
C CYS A 142 5.56 -7.60 -6.28
N THR A 143 5.38 -8.91 -6.26
CA THR A 143 4.09 -9.55 -5.99
C THR A 143 3.89 -9.64 -4.48
N TRP A 144 2.70 -9.30 -3.98
CA TRP A 144 2.39 -9.19 -2.54
C TRP A 144 1.21 -10.08 -2.15
N GLY A 145 0.92 -10.18 -0.85
CA GLY A 145 -0.19 -11.00 -0.32
C GLY A 145 0.24 -12.35 0.26
N ILE A 146 1.44 -12.82 -0.10
CA ILE A 146 2.09 -13.98 0.50
C ILE A 146 3.39 -13.56 1.16
N TRP A 147 4.28 -12.95 0.39
CA TRP A 147 5.56 -12.45 0.85
C TRP A 147 6.05 -11.32 -0.09
N PRO A 148 5.91 -10.03 0.27
CA PRO A 148 5.46 -9.54 1.56
C PRO A 148 4.01 -9.91 1.89
N PHE A 149 3.80 -10.25 3.16
CA PHE A 149 2.51 -10.68 3.68
C PHE A 149 1.66 -9.47 4.10
N VAL A 150 0.35 -9.58 3.92
CA VAL A 150 -0.62 -8.66 4.50
C VAL A 150 -1.88 -9.43 4.87
N ASP A 151 -2.31 -9.29 6.12
CA ASP A 151 -3.54 -9.93 6.59
C ASP A 151 -4.74 -8.99 6.40
N LEU A 152 -5.41 -9.08 5.25
CA LEU A 152 -6.60 -8.26 4.98
C LEU A 152 -7.80 -8.65 5.88
N ARG A 153 -7.78 -9.83 6.52
CA ARG A 153 -8.83 -10.22 7.49
C ARG A 153 -8.80 -9.32 8.72
N ASN A 154 -7.61 -8.85 9.11
CA ASN A 154 -7.44 -7.91 10.24
C ASN A 154 -7.97 -6.50 9.95
N ILE A 155 -8.23 -6.19 8.67
CA ILE A 155 -8.88 -4.94 8.25
C ILE A 155 -10.40 -5.14 8.30
N GLY A 156 -10.88 -6.30 7.86
CA GLY A 156 -12.30 -6.62 7.75
C GLY A 156 -12.91 -6.20 6.40
N THR A 157 -14.24 -6.32 6.30
CA THR A 157 -14.99 -5.95 5.10
C THR A 157 -15.20 -4.44 5.04
N LEU A 158 -15.05 -3.86 3.85
CA LEU A 158 -15.30 -2.46 3.52
C LEU A 158 -16.76 -2.32 3.01
N PRO A 159 -17.75 -2.02 3.88
CA PRO A 159 -19.19 -2.15 3.57
C PRO A 159 -19.74 -1.19 2.52
N ARG A 160 -18.91 -0.30 1.95
CA ARG A 160 -19.32 0.67 0.91
C ARG A 160 -18.50 0.52 -0.37
N LEU A 161 -17.65 -0.50 -0.45
CA LEU A 161 -16.73 -0.68 -1.56
C LEU A 161 -17.48 -1.04 -2.83
N LYS A 162 -17.32 -0.21 -3.86
CA LYS A 162 -17.92 -0.35 -5.19
C LYS A 162 -16.90 -0.78 -6.23
N SER A 163 -15.66 -0.30 -6.15
CA SER A 163 -14.58 -0.73 -7.03
C SER A 163 -13.39 -1.23 -6.20
N LEU A 164 -12.92 -2.43 -6.55
CA LEU A 164 -11.71 -3.04 -5.99
C LEU A 164 -10.77 -3.39 -7.14
N SER A 165 -9.59 -2.79 -7.13
CA SER A 165 -8.50 -3.12 -8.03
C SER A 165 -7.30 -3.66 -7.26
N LEU A 166 -6.92 -4.89 -7.54
CA LEU A 166 -5.73 -5.53 -6.98
C LEU A 166 -4.74 -5.81 -8.10
N GLY A 167 -3.51 -5.35 -7.92
CA GLY A 167 -2.44 -5.51 -8.88
C GLY A 167 -1.24 -6.23 -8.26
N LYS A 168 -0.78 -7.31 -8.88
CA LYS A 168 0.27 -8.19 -8.33
C LYS A 168 -0.05 -8.78 -6.96
N PHE A 169 -1.33 -9.02 -6.69
CA PHE A 169 -1.77 -9.71 -5.48
C PHE A 169 -1.75 -11.22 -5.71
N ALA A 170 -0.84 -11.94 -5.07
CA ALA A 170 -0.75 -13.39 -5.15
C ALA A 170 -1.82 -14.05 -4.27
N ILE A 171 -2.60 -14.94 -4.87
CA ILE A 171 -3.66 -15.69 -4.21
C ILE A 171 -3.14 -17.12 -3.97
N ALA A 172 -2.86 -17.46 -2.72
CA ALA A 172 -2.42 -18.79 -2.29
C ALA A 172 -3.33 -19.46 -1.26
N HIS A 173 -4.30 -18.73 -0.69
CA HIS A 173 -5.18 -19.26 0.35
C HIS A 173 -6.61 -18.73 0.19
N ASP A 174 -7.58 -19.59 0.50
CA ASP A 174 -9.03 -19.31 0.37
C ASP A 174 -9.46 -18.00 1.06
N TRP A 175 -8.90 -17.67 2.23
CA TRP A 175 -9.26 -16.45 2.94
C TRP A 175 -9.05 -15.18 2.10
N GLN A 176 -8.09 -15.18 1.17
CA GLN A 176 -7.83 -14.04 0.28
C GLN A 176 -9.00 -13.84 -0.68
N VAL A 177 -9.55 -14.94 -1.19
CA VAL A 177 -10.75 -14.94 -2.03
C VAL A 177 -11.97 -14.61 -1.18
N ASP A 178 -12.10 -15.18 0.02
CA ASP A 178 -13.21 -14.89 0.94
C ASP A 178 -13.26 -13.41 1.32
N TRP A 179 -12.10 -12.77 1.53
CA TRP A 179 -12.03 -11.33 1.79
C TRP A 179 -12.55 -10.53 0.60
N ILE A 180 -12.16 -10.86 -0.64
CA ILE A 180 -12.69 -10.21 -1.86
C ILE A 180 -14.21 -10.40 -1.92
N VAL A 181 -14.69 -11.64 -1.77
CA VAL A 181 -16.11 -12.02 -1.86
C VAL A 181 -16.94 -11.40 -0.74
N SER A 182 -16.35 -11.07 0.42
CA SER A 182 -17.05 -10.39 1.51
C SER A 182 -17.67 -9.04 1.11
N HIS A 183 -17.23 -8.46 -0.02
CA HIS A 183 -17.75 -7.22 -0.58
C HIS A 183 -18.82 -7.41 -1.66
N ALA A 184 -19.21 -8.66 -1.98
CA ALA A 184 -20.04 -8.98 -3.15
C ALA A 184 -21.39 -8.24 -3.23
N TYR A 185 -21.94 -7.78 -2.10
CA TYR A 185 -23.20 -7.04 -2.08
C TYR A 185 -23.07 -5.59 -2.57
N THR A 186 -21.92 -4.96 -2.42
CA THR A 186 -21.70 -3.56 -2.80
C THR A 186 -20.76 -3.39 -3.98
N LEU A 187 -19.95 -4.41 -4.27
CA LEU A 187 -18.95 -4.37 -5.32
C LEU A 187 -19.60 -4.38 -6.70
N GLU A 188 -19.33 -3.32 -7.47
CA GLU A 188 -19.79 -3.10 -8.85
C GLU A 188 -18.67 -3.43 -9.85
N GLU A 189 -17.41 -3.31 -9.44
CA GLU A 189 -16.22 -3.53 -10.26
C GLU A 189 -15.12 -4.29 -9.49
N LEU A 190 -14.58 -5.33 -10.11
CA LEU A 190 -13.40 -6.06 -9.63
C LEU A 190 -12.36 -6.14 -10.75
N ILE A 191 -11.18 -5.59 -10.51
CA ILE A 191 -10.04 -5.64 -11.43
C ILE A 191 -8.92 -6.42 -10.76
N LEU A 192 -8.49 -7.50 -11.40
CA LEU A 192 -7.33 -8.29 -11.01
C LEU A 192 -6.29 -8.16 -12.11
N ASP A 193 -5.20 -7.44 -11.82
CA ASP A 193 -4.12 -7.19 -12.78
C ASP A 193 -2.85 -7.91 -12.33
N ASP A 194 -2.34 -8.83 -13.16
CA ASP A 194 -1.14 -9.62 -12.87
C ASP A 194 -1.19 -10.32 -11.49
N CYS A 195 -2.37 -10.83 -11.10
CA CYS A 195 -2.59 -11.53 -9.83
C CYS A 195 -2.39 -13.05 -10.00
N PRO A 196 -1.25 -13.63 -9.60
CA PRO A 196 -1.02 -15.06 -9.77
C PRO A 196 -1.87 -15.88 -8.79
N ILE A 197 -2.39 -17.00 -9.27
CA ILE A 197 -3.00 -18.04 -8.43
C ILE A 197 -1.93 -19.09 -8.17
N VAL A 198 -1.53 -19.23 -6.91
CA VAL A 198 -0.45 -20.11 -6.48
C VAL A 198 -1.03 -21.48 -6.12
N THR A 199 -0.66 -22.50 -6.90
CA THR A 199 -1.13 -23.88 -6.70
C THR A 199 -0.21 -24.72 -5.81
N ALA A 200 1.03 -24.28 -5.64
CA ALA A 200 2.02 -24.91 -4.79
C ALA A 200 2.91 -23.81 -4.20
N LEU A 201 3.08 -23.83 -2.89
CA LEU A 201 3.84 -22.85 -2.15
C LEU A 201 4.79 -23.56 -1.21
N HIS A 202 6.04 -23.11 -1.17
CA HIS A 202 7.04 -23.59 -0.21
C HIS A 202 7.53 -22.37 0.59
N LEU A 203 7.08 -22.29 1.84
CA LEU A 203 7.48 -21.27 2.79
C LEU A 203 8.29 -21.90 3.92
N LEU A 204 9.19 -21.11 4.51
CA LEU A 204 9.87 -21.49 5.74
C LEU A 204 8.89 -21.50 6.93
N GLU A 205 9.23 -22.20 8.01
CA GLU A 205 8.37 -22.36 9.19
C GLU A 205 7.97 -21.02 9.83
N ASP A 206 8.92 -20.10 9.94
CA ASP A 206 8.74 -18.73 10.45
C ASP A 206 7.89 -17.85 9.53
N GLN A 207 7.78 -18.19 8.24
CA GLN A 207 6.90 -17.52 7.28
C GLN A 207 5.50 -18.14 7.27
N THR A 208 5.40 -19.45 7.52
CA THR A 208 4.15 -20.23 7.39
C THR A 208 3.26 -20.06 8.61
N ILE A 209 3.80 -20.33 9.81
CA ILE A 209 2.99 -20.39 11.05
C ILE A 209 2.23 -19.07 11.32
N PRO A 210 2.84 -17.87 11.19
CA PRO A 210 2.14 -16.63 11.51
C PRO A 210 1.06 -16.24 10.49
N ASN A 211 1.26 -16.62 9.22
CA ASN A 211 0.53 -16.06 8.09
C ASN A 211 -0.48 -17.04 7.49
N PHE A 212 -0.16 -18.33 7.54
CA PHE A 212 -0.89 -19.44 6.95
C PHE A 212 -0.88 -20.67 7.89
N PRO A 213 -1.48 -20.57 9.09
CA PRO A 213 -1.39 -21.62 10.11
C PRO A 213 -2.00 -22.96 9.69
N ASP A 214 -2.89 -22.95 8.69
CA ASP A 214 -3.54 -24.15 8.15
C ASP A 214 -2.71 -24.86 7.07
N LEU A 215 -1.60 -24.26 6.60
CA LEU A 215 -0.70 -24.89 5.63
C LEU A 215 0.31 -25.83 6.33
N PRO A 216 0.64 -26.97 5.71
CA PRO A 216 1.66 -27.86 6.24
C PRO A 216 3.02 -27.17 6.25
N VAL A 217 3.71 -27.21 7.39
CA VAL A 217 5.06 -26.64 7.55
C VAL A 217 6.06 -27.52 6.78
N ALA A 218 6.89 -26.89 5.93
CA ALA A 218 7.99 -27.58 5.29
C ALA A 218 9.05 -27.97 6.35
N ASN A 219 9.35 -29.27 6.47
CA ASN A 219 10.43 -29.72 7.34
C ASN A 219 11.76 -29.11 6.86
N LYS A 220 12.56 -28.58 7.79
CA LYS A 220 13.95 -28.19 7.50
C LYS A 220 14.71 -29.43 7.01
N GLY A 221 15.00 -29.47 5.71
CA GLY A 221 15.89 -30.46 5.09
C GLY A 221 17.35 -30.22 5.44
#